data_AF-A0A1V5QQV1-F1
#
_entry.id   AF-A0A1V5QQV1-F1
#
_cell.length_a   1.000
_cell.length_b   1.000
_cell.length_c   1.000
_cell.angle_alpha   90.00
_cell.angle_beta   90.00
_cell.angle_gamma   90.00
#
_symmetry.space_group_name_H-M   'P 1'
#
loop_
_entity.id
_entity.type
_entity.pdbx_description
1 polymer ?
#
loop_
_entity_poly.entity_id
_entity_poly.type
_entity_poly.pdbx_seq_one_letter_code
_entity_poly.pdbx_strand_id
1 'polypeptide(L)'
;MRRTRQHGFTLVELILVVSILGIITAIAVPTFLGQRKNARVVGDAKANAKVMQMMLEDRRADRGIYGPAGDYNWTNGDPVGTAATVLPAFTPKGSSKMNFVLHITNGGAAYTIEVSDPLYKSGATLFRTNQNGKDEEL
;
A
#
# COMPACT_ATOMS: atom_id res chain seq x y z
N MET A 1 58.92 -9.25 31.93
CA MET A 1 57.89 -8.55 31.14
C MET A 1 57.28 -9.52 30.13
N ARG A 2 56.03 -9.96 30.30
CA ARG A 2 55.35 -10.87 29.35
C ARG A 2 54.88 -10.05 28.14
N ARG A 3 55.42 -10.33 26.94
CA ARG A 3 54.88 -9.79 25.68
C ARG A 3 53.57 -10.52 25.36
N THR A 4 52.45 -9.82 25.45
CA THR A 4 51.18 -10.25 24.85
C THR A 4 51.34 -10.29 23.34
N ARG A 5 51.23 -11.47 22.72
CA ARG A 5 51.19 -11.61 21.26
C ARG A 5 49.88 -10.99 20.77
N GLN A 6 49.98 -9.88 20.05
CA GLN A 6 48.83 -9.34 19.34
C GLN A 6 48.57 -10.24 18.12
N HIS A 7 47.42 -10.90 18.10
CA HIS A 7 46.94 -11.60 16.91
C HIS A 7 46.27 -10.58 15.98
N GLY A 8 46.90 -10.32 14.83
CA GLY A 8 46.33 -9.51 13.76
C GLY A 8 45.47 -10.36 12.82
N PHE A 9 44.47 -9.73 12.19
CA PHE A 9 43.62 -10.34 11.17
C PHE A 9 44.45 -10.83 9.97
N THR A 10 44.10 -11.99 9.43
CA THR A 10 44.76 -12.51 8.21
C THR A 10 44.14 -11.88 6.96
N LEU A 11 44.94 -11.67 5.91
CA LEU A 11 44.43 -11.25 4.60
C LEU A 11 43.42 -12.26 4.04
N VAL A 12 43.64 -13.55 4.31
CA VAL A 12 42.74 -14.63 3.89
C VAL A 12 41.40 -14.52 4.59
N GLU A 13 41.35 -14.19 5.89
CA GLU A 13 40.09 -13.93 6.60
C GLU A 13 39.31 -12.79 5.95
N LEU A 14 39.97 -11.68 5.66
CA LEU A 14 39.28 -10.53 5.09
C LEU A 14 38.71 -10.86 3.70
N ILE A 15 39.48 -11.56 2.86
CA ILE A 15 39.08 -11.95 1.51
C ILE A 15 37.92 -12.98 1.55
N LEU A 16 37.96 -13.95 2.47
CA LEU A 16 36.88 -14.91 2.62
C LEU A 16 35.58 -14.24 3.10
N VAL A 17 35.68 -13.27 4.02
CA VAL A 17 34.51 -12.54 4.53
C VAL A 17 33.85 -11.70 3.43
N VAL A 18 34.61 -10.88 2.70
CA VAL A 18 34.03 -10.04 1.64
C VAL A 18 33.50 -10.86 0.47
N SER A 19 34.06 -12.04 0.20
CA SER A 19 33.56 -12.93 -0.85
C SER A 19 32.21 -13.56 -0.46
N ILE A 20 32.04 -14.02 0.78
CA ILE A 20 30.74 -14.51 1.28
C ILE A 20 29.71 -13.38 1.32
N LEU A 21 30.09 -12.19 1.81
CA LEU A 21 29.22 -11.01 1.81
C LEU A 21 28.78 -10.63 0.38
N GLY A 22 29.69 -10.72 -0.60
CA GLY A 22 29.37 -10.48 -2.01
C GLY A 22 28.31 -11.43 -2.56
N ILE A 23 28.41 -12.72 -2.26
CA ILE A 23 27.44 -13.74 -2.69
C ILE A 23 26.05 -13.48 -2.10
N ILE A 24 25.97 -13.19 -0.79
CA ILE A 24 24.69 -12.88 -0.12
C ILE A 24 24.08 -11.60 -0.68
N THR A 25 24.90 -10.55 -0.86
CA THR A 25 24.47 -9.23 -1.33
C THR A 25 23.92 -9.30 -2.77
N ALA A 26 24.49 -10.15 -3.62
CA ALA A 26 24.03 -10.33 -5.00
C ALA A 26 22.56 -10.77 -5.10
N ILE A 27 22.07 -11.57 -4.15
CA ILE A 27 20.68 -12.05 -4.11
C ILE A 27 19.80 -11.11 -3.26
N ALA A 28 20.34 -10.60 -2.16
CA ALA A 28 19.60 -9.77 -1.21
C ALA A 28 19.23 -8.39 -1.77
N VAL A 29 20.10 -7.74 -2.54
CA VAL A 29 19.85 -6.39 -3.07
C VAL A 29 18.67 -6.33 -4.05
N PRO A 30 18.60 -7.15 -5.12
CA PRO A 30 17.48 -7.07 -6.06
C PRO A 30 16.14 -7.40 -5.40
N THR A 31 16.10 -8.38 -4.50
CA THR A 31 14.89 -8.76 -3.77
C THR A 31 14.43 -7.65 -2.81
N PHE A 32 15.34 -7.06 -2.05
CA PHE A 32 15.06 -5.94 -1.15
C PHE A 32 14.55 -4.70 -1.89
N LEU A 33 15.10 -4.38 -3.06
CA LEU A 33 14.64 -3.26 -3.88
C LEU A 33 13.20 -3.45 -4.39
N GLY A 34 12.84 -4.68 -4.79
CA GLY A 34 11.47 -5.02 -5.17
C GLY A 34 10.48 -4.88 -4.00
N GLN A 35 10.83 -5.43 -2.84
CA GLN A 35 10.02 -5.34 -1.62
C GLN A 35 9.77 -3.89 -1.19
N ARG A 36 10.80 -3.03 -1.22
CA ARG A 36 10.66 -1.61 -0.88
C ARG A 36 9.72 -0.87 -1.82
N LYS A 37 9.80 -1.12 -3.12
CA LYS A 37 8.88 -0.52 -4.11
C LYS A 37 7.45 -0.94 -3.83
N ASN A 38 7.21 -2.23 -3.62
CA ASN A 38 5.86 -2.76 -3.34
C ASN A 38 5.31 -2.20 -2.02
N ALA A 39 6.11 -2.20 -0.95
CA ALA A 39 5.72 -1.66 0.34
C ALA A 39 5.35 -0.18 0.27
N ARG A 40 6.09 0.61 -0.53
CA ARG A 40 5.76 2.02 -0.77
C ARG A 40 4.42 2.18 -1.48
N VAL A 41 4.18 1.43 -2.57
CA VAL A 41 2.92 1.54 -3.33
C VAL A 41 1.73 1.11 -2.47
N VAL A 42 1.85 0.04 -1.69
CA VAL A 42 0.81 -0.41 -0.76
C VAL A 42 0.59 0.62 0.36
N GLY A 43 1.67 1.20 0.90
CA GLY A 43 1.59 2.26 1.90
C GLY A 43 0.87 3.50 1.39
N ASP A 44 1.22 3.97 0.19
CA ASP A 44 0.55 5.08 -0.49
C ASP A 44 -0.94 4.75 -0.72
N ALA A 45 -1.26 3.50 -1.06
CA ALA A 45 -2.64 3.07 -1.28
C ALA A 45 -3.46 3.05 0.02
N LYS A 46 -2.89 2.56 1.13
CA LYS A 46 -3.52 2.64 2.47
C LYS A 46 -3.74 4.10 2.89
N ALA A 47 -2.79 5.00 2.61
CA ALA A 47 -2.95 6.43 2.87
C ALA A 47 -4.08 7.05 2.04
N ASN A 48 -4.18 6.72 0.74
CA ASN A 48 -5.28 7.18 -0.11
C ASN A 48 -6.64 6.65 0.37
N ALA A 49 -6.74 5.38 0.77
CA ALA A 49 -7.95 4.83 1.37
C ALA A 49 -8.35 5.59 2.65
N LYS A 50 -7.37 5.99 3.48
CA LYS A 50 -7.63 6.80 4.67
C LYS A 50 -8.17 8.19 4.32
N VAL A 51 -7.67 8.81 3.25
CA VAL A 51 -8.21 10.08 2.73
C VAL A 51 -9.66 9.92 2.30
N MET A 52 -9.99 8.84 1.59
CA MET A 52 -11.39 8.54 1.23
C MET A 52 -12.27 8.41 2.47
N GLN A 53 -11.83 7.68 3.50
CA GLN A 53 -12.57 7.55 4.76
C GLN A 53 -12.84 8.93 5.39
N MET A 54 -11.83 9.79 5.49
CA MET A 54 -12.02 11.14 6.06
C MET A 54 -13.06 11.95 5.29
N MET A 55 -13.04 11.90 3.95
CA MET A 55 -14.02 12.60 3.12
C MET A 55 -15.43 12.01 3.24
N LEU A 56 -15.53 10.68 3.44
CA LEU A 56 -16.80 10.00 3.66
C LEU A 56 -17.39 10.37 5.02
N GLU A 57 -16.59 10.44 6.08
CA GLU A 57 -17.04 10.88 7.40
C GLU A 57 -17.53 12.34 7.38
N ASP A 58 -16.81 13.24 6.70
CA ASP A 58 -17.23 14.63 6.50
C ASP A 58 -18.59 14.70 5.79
N ARG A 59 -18.74 13.94 4.71
CA ARG A 59 -20.02 13.84 3.98
C ARG A 59 -21.15 13.26 4.82
N ARG A 60 -20.86 12.29 5.69
CA ARG A 60 -21.84 11.68 6.61
C ARG A 60 -22.30 12.67 7.67
N ALA A 61 -21.40 13.52 8.16
CA ALA A 61 -21.71 14.60 9.08
C ALA A 61 -22.63 15.65 8.43
N ASP A 62 -22.35 16.02 7.17
CA ASP A 62 -23.12 17.02 6.45
C ASP A 62 -24.49 16.54 5.96
N ARG A 63 -24.54 15.34 5.37
CA ARG A 63 -25.71 14.87 4.59
C ARG A 63 -26.48 13.74 5.24
N GLY A 64 -26.01 13.21 6.37
CA GLY A 64 -26.64 12.07 7.03
C GLY A 64 -26.44 10.72 6.33
N ILE A 65 -25.67 10.67 5.23
CA ILE A 65 -25.31 9.43 4.51
C ILE A 65 -23.93 9.60 3.86
N TYR A 66 -23.23 8.49 3.63
CA TYR A 66 -21.95 8.46 2.91
C TYR A 66 -22.12 8.74 1.41
N GLY A 67 -23.28 8.42 0.85
CA GLY A 67 -23.61 8.65 -0.55
C GLY A 67 -24.79 7.78 -0.99
N PRO A 68 -25.24 7.93 -2.24
CA PRO A 68 -26.19 6.98 -2.81
C PRO A 68 -25.59 5.56 -2.79
N ALA A 69 -26.43 4.54 -2.63
CA ALA A 69 -25.96 3.17 -2.69
C ALA A 69 -25.46 2.84 -4.11
N GLY A 70 -24.34 2.13 -4.21
CA GLY A 70 -23.70 1.79 -5.47
C GLY A 70 -22.19 1.68 -5.37
N ASP A 71 -21.58 1.34 -6.50
CA ASP A 71 -20.14 1.13 -6.63
C ASP A 71 -19.49 2.30 -7.36
N TYR A 72 -18.44 2.86 -6.77
CA TYR A 72 -17.72 4.02 -7.27
C TYR A 72 -16.25 3.68 -7.45
N ASN A 73 -15.78 3.75 -8.69
CA ASN A 73 -14.47 3.23 -9.07
C ASN A 73 -13.50 4.36 -9.37
N TRP A 74 -12.26 4.21 -8.90
CA TRP A 74 -11.11 4.93 -9.40
C TRP A 74 -10.14 3.93 -10.01
N THR A 75 -9.83 4.10 -11.29
CA THR A 75 -8.87 3.25 -11.99
C THR A 75 -7.72 4.10 -12.50
N ASN A 76 -6.49 3.60 -12.36
CA ASN A 76 -5.28 4.34 -12.74
C ASN A 76 -5.17 5.76 -12.14
N GLY A 77 -5.81 6.02 -10.99
CA GLY A 77 -5.81 7.33 -10.34
C GLY A 77 -6.94 8.27 -10.77
N ASP A 78 -7.80 7.87 -11.70
CA ASP A 78 -8.89 8.71 -12.20
C ASP A 78 -10.26 8.14 -11.81
N PRO A 79 -11.26 8.99 -11.48
CA PRO A 79 -12.62 8.56 -11.24
C PRO A 79 -13.25 8.00 -12.52
N VAL A 80 -13.95 6.87 -12.40
CA VAL A 80 -14.72 6.26 -13.49
C VAL A 80 -16.21 6.49 -13.25
N GLY A 81 -16.93 6.88 -14.29
CA GLY A 81 -18.38 7.08 -14.23
C GLY A 81 -18.77 8.13 -13.20
N THR A 82 -19.56 7.74 -12.21
CA THR A 82 -20.13 8.64 -11.19
C THR A 82 -19.28 8.76 -9.92
N ALA A 83 -18.07 8.21 -9.88
CA ALA A 83 -17.21 8.23 -8.70
C ALA A 83 -16.88 9.65 -8.20
N ALA A 84 -16.66 10.59 -9.14
CA ALA A 84 -16.44 12.00 -8.83
C ALA A 84 -17.67 12.67 -8.18
N THR A 85 -18.88 12.14 -8.37
CA THR A 85 -20.11 12.69 -7.76
C THR A 85 -20.18 12.42 -6.25
N VAL A 86 -19.51 11.36 -5.78
CA VAL A 86 -19.44 11.02 -4.35
C VAL A 86 -18.26 11.70 -3.69
N LEU A 87 -17.07 11.58 -4.28
CA LEU A 87 -15.83 12.18 -3.77
C LEU A 87 -15.17 13.04 -4.86
N PRO A 88 -15.63 14.29 -5.07
CA PRO A 88 -15.18 15.13 -6.20
C PRO A 88 -13.73 15.59 -6.11
N ALA A 89 -13.20 15.75 -4.89
CA ALA A 89 -11.81 16.17 -4.66
C ALA A 89 -10.84 15.00 -4.50
N PHE A 90 -11.30 13.75 -4.60
CA PHE A 90 -10.44 12.60 -4.40
C PHE A 90 -9.77 12.19 -5.71
N THR A 91 -8.44 12.29 -5.72
CA THR A 91 -7.56 11.77 -6.77
C THR A 91 -6.41 11.03 -6.08
N PRO A 92 -6.30 9.70 -6.21
CA PRO A 92 -5.20 8.92 -5.63
C PRO A 92 -3.83 9.48 -6.04
N LYS A 93 -2.94 9.70 -5.06
CA LYS A 93 -1.56 10.17 -5.30
C LYS A 93 -0.56 9.07 -5.01
N GLY A 94 0.51 8.97 -5.79
CA GLY A 94 1.62 8.02 -5.56
C GLY A 94 1.27 6.55 -5.83
N SER A 95 -0.02 6.20 -5.88
CA SER A 95 -0.56 4.87 -6.15
C SER A 95 -1.03 4.70 -7.59
N SER A 96 -0.41 5.35 -8.58
CA SER A 96 -0.90 5.48 -9.98
C SER A 96 -1.12 4.17 -10.75
N LYS A 97 -1.02 3.01 -10.09
CA LYS A 97 -1.37 1.70 -10.64
C LYS A 97 -2.41 0.95 -9.80
N MET A 98 -2.91 1.47 -8.69
CA MET A 98 -3.92 0.79 -7.86
C MET A 98 -5.32 1.24 -8.27
N ASN A 99 -6.26 0.31 -8.25
CA ASN A 99 -7.68 0.58 -8.38
C ASN A 99 -8.29 0.70 -6.98
N PHE A 100 -9.23 1.63 -6.83
CA PHE A 100 -10.01 1.81 -5.62
C PHE A 100 -11.48 1.64 -5.98
N VAL A 101 -12.20 0.83 -5.22
CA VAL A 101 -13.65 0.68 -5.35
C VAL A 101 -14.28 1.03 -4.03
N LEU A 102 -15.19 2.00 -4.04
CA LEU A 102 -16.04 2.35 -2.92
C LEU A 102 -17.41 1.74 -3.14
N HIS A 103 -17.76 0.75 -2.32
CA HIS A 103 -19.08 0.16 -2.26
C HIS A 103 -19.89 0.88 -1.17
N ILE A 104 -20.93 1.61 -1.54
CA ILE A 104 -21.87 2.20 -0.59
C ILE A 104 -23.12 1.33 -0.53
N THR A 105 -23.50 0.90 0.67
CA THR A 105 -24.61 -0.03 0.91
C THR A 105 -25.56 0.49 1.97
N ASN A 106 -26.59 -0.30 2.30
CA ASN A 106 -27.58 0.00 3.33
C ASN A 106 -28.19 1.41 3.19
N GLY A 107 -28.64 1.74 1.98
CA GLY A 107 -29.25 3.04 1.68
C GLY A 107 -28.31 4.25 1.85
N GLY A 108 -27.00 4.05 1.87
CA GLY A 108 -26.02 5.11 2.08
C GLY A 108 -25.40 5.16 3.47
N ALA A 109 -25.81 4.26 4.38
CA ALA A 109 -25.39 4.28 5.78
C ALA A 109 -24.14 3.44 6.08
N ALA A 110 -23.65 2.65 5.12
CA ALA A 110 -22.44 1.82 5.28
C ALA A 110 -21.58 1.88 4.02
N TYR A 111 -20.27 1.66 4.16
CA TYR A 111 -19.38 1.57 3.02
C TYR A 111 -18.22 0.59 3.21
N THR A 112 -17.71 0.07 2.09
CA THR A 112 -16.46 -0.67 2.02
C THR A 112 -15.59 -0.06 0.93
N ILE A 113 -14.31 0.12 1.21
CA ILE A 113 -13.28 0.50 0.23
C ILE A 113 -12.45 -0.74 -0.05
N GLU A 114 -12.39 -1.15 -1.32
CA GLU A 114 -11.53 -2.21 -1.81
C GLU A 114 -10.39 -1.61 -2.62
N VAL A 115 -9.18 -2.11 -2.39
CA VAL A 115 -7.99 -1.68 -3.15
C VAL A 115 -7.39 -2.88 -3.84
N SER A 116 -7.19 -2.79 -5.15
CA SER A 116 -6.62 -3.87 -5.97
C SER A 116 -5.49 -3.38 -6.87
N ASP A 117 -4.55 -4.28 -7.15
CA ASP A 117 -3.52 -4.04 -8.16
C ASP A 117 -3.94 -4.73 -9.47
N PRO A 118 -4.28 -3.99 -10.54
CA PRO A 118 -4.71 -4.53 -11.82
C PRO A 118 -3.64 -5.42 -12.48
N LEU A 119 -2.36 -5.31 -12.11
CA LEU A 119 -1.26 -6.09 -12.67
C LEU A 119 -0.91 -7.31 -11.82
N TYR A 120 -1.34 -7.36 -10.55
CA TYR A 120 -1.05 -8.49 -9.65
C TYR A 120 -2.22 -9.47 -9.64
N LYS A 121 -1.92 -10.76 -9.90
CA LYS A 121 -2.89 -11.87 -9.84
C LYS A 121 -4.27 -11.54 -10.47
N SER A 122 -4.26 -10.93 -11.65
CA SER A 122 -5.49 -10.57 -12.39
C SER A 122 -6.43 -9.61 -11.64
N GLY A 123 -5.89 -8.60 -10.95
CA GLY A 123 -6.70 -7.60 -10.24
C GLY A 123 -7.13 -8.04 -8.85
N ALA A 124 -6.36 -8.91 -8.20
CA ALA A 124 -6.67 -9.37 -6.86
C ALA A 124 -6.79 -8.19 -5.88
N THR A 125 -7.78 -8.26 -4.98
CA THR A 125 -7.91 -7.29 -3.89
C THR A 125 -6.75 -7.49 -2.92
N LEU A 126 -6.04 -6.41 -2.63
CA LEU A 126 -4.91 -6.40 -1.70
C LEU A 126 -5.41 -6.24 -0.26
N PHE A 127 -6.36 -5.35 -0.05
CA PHE A 127 -6.98 -5.13 1.24
C PHE A 127 -8.34 -4.46 1.08
N ARG A 128 -9.15 -4.58 2.14
CA ARG A 128 -10.44 -3.90 2.27
C ARG A 128 -10.49 -3.15 3.60
N THR A 129 -11.17 -2.02 3.62
CA THR A 129 -11.44 -1.28 4.86
C THR A 129 -12.87 -0.72 4.81
N ASN A 130 -13.48 -0.50 5.97
CA ASN A 130 -14.87 -0.02 6.07
C ASN A 130 -14.98 1.18 7.03
N GLN A 131 -16.19 1.62 7.33
CA GLN A 131 -16.45 2.72 8.27
C GLN A 131 -15.91 2.48 9.69
N ASN A 132 -15.65 1.22 10.06
CA ASN A 132 -15.11 0.88 11.37
C ASN A 132 -13.57 0.86 11.38
N GLY A 133 -12.92 1.14 10.24
CA GLY A 133 -11.46 1.10 10.10
C GLY A 133 -10.85 -0.29 10.29
N LYS A 134 -11.64 -1.37 10.13
CA LYS A 134 -11.11 -2.73 10.14
C LYS A 134 -10.51 -3.04 8.78
N ASP A 135 -9.19 -3.14 8.74
CA ASP A 135 -8.46 -3.60 7.56
C ASP A 135 -8.52 -5.13 7.51
N GLU A 136 -9.21 -5.66 6.50
CA GLU A 136 -9.22 -7.10 6.21
C GLU A 136 -8.23 -7.34 5.06
N GLU A 137 -7.07 -7.92 5.39
CA GLU A 137 -6.11 -8.42 4.40
C GLU A 137 -6.60 -9.80 3.92
N LEU A 138 -6.74 -9.95 2.59
CA LEU A 138 -7.26 -11.15 1.92
C LEU A 138 -6.14 -12.03 1.33
#